data_AF-A0A1J3ILS4-F1
#
_entry.id   AF-A0A1J3ILS4-F1
#
_cell.length_a   1.000
_cell.length_b   1.000
_cell.length_c   1.000
_cell.angle_alpha   90.00
_cell.angle_beta   90.00
_cell.angle_gamma   90.00
#
_symmetry.space_group_name_H-M   'P 1'
#
loop_
_entity.id
_entity.type
_entity.pdbx_description
1 polymer ?
#
loop_
_entity_poly.entity_id
_entity_poly.type
_entity_poly.pdbx_seq_one_letter_code
_entity_poly.pdbx_strand_id
1 'polypeptide(L)'
;LVLCGRRSFTGDFPYFRRFCRLPEKQREETLLNWASSYFSLLRMFFRSIKLITALVFFTQVDEKGKNVAWKAIGYNVPSSDHSAHEEELNEKKKKPEEIFGPLYNGIIDLRNPTEAVAKKLTGQGFTVSTQKRNKNESSISNP
;
A
#
# COMPACT_ATOMS: atom_id res chain seq x y z
N LEU A 1 9.15 -24.15 15.18
CA LEU A 1 7.91 -24.89 15.50
C LEU A 1 7.39 -24.45 16.87
N VAL A 2 8.05 -24.80 17.99
CA VAL A 2 7.61 -24.46 19.37
C VAL A 2 7.30 -22.96 19.63
N LEU A 3 7.93 -22.04 18.89
CA LEU A 3 7.74 -20.59 19.03
C LEU A 3 6.29 -20.11 18.79
N CYS A 4 5.48 -20.87 18.07
CA CYS A 4 4.08 -20.51 17.80
C CYS A 4 3.14 -20.79 19.01
N GLY A 5 3.69 -21.32 20.10
CA GLY A 5 2.97 -21.62 21.33
C GLY A 5 1.95 -22.74 21.17
N ARG A 6 0.99 -22.79 22.10
CA ARG A 6 -0.04 -23.83 22.17
C ARG A 6 -0.97 -23.86 20.95
N ARG A 7 -1.05 -22.77 20.17
CA ARG A 7 -1.89 -22.68 18.98
C ARG A 7 -1.42 -23.57 17.82
N SER A 8 -0.18 -24.03 17.86
CA SER A 8 0.32 -25.01 16.89
C SER A 8 0.15 -26.46 17.31
N PHE A 9 -0.38 -26.71 18.52
CA PHE A 9 -0.76 -28.05 18.94
C PHE A 9 -2.10 -28.46 18.30
N THR A 10 -2.16 -29.69 17.82
CA THR A 10 -3.38 -30.35 17.34
C THR A 10 -3.58 -31.64 18.13
N GLY A 11 -4.83 -32.04 18.35
CA GLY A 11 -5.16 -33.30 19.05
C GLY A 11 -4.77 -34.56 18.27
N ASP A 12 -4.58 -34.43 16.96
CA ASP A 12 -4.28 -35.53 16.04
C ASP A 12 -2.85 -35.47 15.52
N PHE A 13 -2.29 -36.63 15.17
CA PHE A 13 -0.96 -36.72 14.58
C PHE A 13 -0.91 -36.11 13.17
N PRO A 14 0.09 -35.26 12.84
CA PRO A 14 1.15 -34.78 13.71
C PRO A 14 0.65 -33.74 14.71
N TYR A 15 0.89 -33.99 16.00
CA TYR A 15 0.45 -33.12 17.10
C TYR A 15 0.97 -31.69 17.01
N PHE A 16 1.99 -31.47 16.17
CA PHE A 16 2.54 -30.16 15.87
C PHE A 16 2.35 -29.80 14.40
N ARG A 17 1.57 -28.75 14.11
CA ARG A 17 1.42 -28.22 12.75
C ARG A 17 2.52 -27.22 12.42
N ARG A 18 3.09 -27.32 11.21
CA ARG A 18 4.05 -26.32 10.70
C ARG A 18 3.38 -24.96 10.57
N PHE A 19 4.10 -23.89 10.92
CA PHE A 19 3.59 -22.51 10.84
C PHE A 19 2.96 -22.19 9.47
N CYS A 20 3.63 -22.56 8.38
CA CYS A 20 3.14 -22.33 7.01
C CYS A 20 1.82 -23.05 6.71
N ARG A 21 1.51 -24.14 7.43
CA ARG A 21 0.28 -24.95 7.26
C ARG A 21 -0.84 -24.53 8.22
N LEU A 22 -0.62 -23.54 9.08
CA LEU A 22 -1.69 -22.99 9.91
C LEU A 22 -2.63 -22.13 9.06
N PRO A 23 -3.93 -22.04 9.42
CA PRO A 23 -4.86 -21.07 8.85
C PRO A 23 -4.31 -19.65 8.92
N GLU A 24 -4.64 -18.82 7.93
CA GLU A 24 -4.12 -17.45 7.78
C GLU A 24 -4.29 -16.62 9.06
N LYS A 25 -5.51 -16.55 9.59
CA LYS A 25 -5.82 -15.85 10.84
C LYS A 25 -4.94 -16.30 12.01
N GLN A 26 -4.68 -17.60 12.14
CA GLN A 26 -3.81 -18.11 13.23
C GLN A 26 -2.35 -17.72 13.03
N ARG A 27 -1.88 -17.63 11.78
CA ARG A 27 -0.53 -17.16 11.46
C ARG A 27 -0.35 -15.70 11.84
N GLU A 28 -1.33 -14.87 11.47
CA GLU A 28 -1.33 -13.43 11.81
C GLU A 28 -1.31 -13.21 13.31
N GLU A 29 -2.20 -13.86 14.06
CA GLU A 29 -2.24 -13.75 15.52
C GLU A 29 -0.93 -14.22 16.17
N THR A 30 -0.28 -15.25 15.61
CA THR A 30 1.01 -15.73 16.10
C THR A 30 2.12 -14.69 15.89
N LEU A 31 2.18 -14.09 14.70
CA LEU A 31 3.13 -13.02 14.40
C LEU A 31 2.89 -11.78 15.27
N LEU A 32 1.62 -11.41 15.46
CA LEU A 32 1.23 -10.31 16.33
C LEU A 32 1.67 -10.56 17.78
N ASN A 33 1.45 -11.78 18.29
CA ASN A 33 1.91 -12.18 19.62
C ASN A 33 3.43 -12.14 19.74
N TRP A 34 4.19 -12.47 18.70
CA TRP A 34 5.65 -12.34 18.73
C TRP A 34 6.09 -10.87 18.78
N ALA A 35 5.41 -10.01 18.01
CA ALA A 35 5.69 -8.58 17.97
C ALA A 35 5.38 -7.88 19.30
N SER A 36 4.30 -8.30 19.99
CA SER A 36 3.84 -7.75 21.27
C SER A 36 4.34 -8.52 22.51
N SER A 37 5.17 -9.54 22.32
CA SER A 37 5.66 -10.38 23.41
C SER A 37 6.50 -9.58 24.41
N TYR A 38 6.32 -9.87 25.70
CA TYR A 38 7.21 -9.40 26.75
C TYR A 38 8.64 -9.97 26.61
N PHE A 39 8.78 -11.15 25.97
CA PHE A 39 10.06 -11.80 25.80
C PHE A 39 10.87 -11.15 24.67
N SER A 40 11.97 -10.50 25.03
CA SER A 40 12.79 -9.69 24.10
C SER A 40 13.29 -10.50 22.91
N LEU A 41 13.69 -11.77 23.11
CA LEU A 41 14.17 -12.65 22.03
C LEU A 41 13.08 -12.93 21.00
N LEU A 42 11.83 -13.08 21.42
CA LEU A 42 10.72 -13.36 20.50
C LEU A 42 10.39 -12.13 19.63
N ARG A 43 10.44 -10.95 20.24
CA ARG A 43 10.30 -9.68 19.54
C ARG A 43 11.45 -9.44 18.56
N MET A 44 12.68 -9.76 18.96
CA MET A 44 13.85 -9.69 18.07
C MET A 44 13.70 -10.67 16.90
N PHE A 45 13.26 -11.90 17.16
CA PHE A 45 12.99 -12.88 16.11
C PHE A 45 11.95 -12.38 15.10
N PHE A 46 10.83 -11.81 15.56
CA PHE A 46 9.85 -11.19 14.68
C PHE A 46 10.45 -10.07 13.82
N ARG A 47 11.23 -9.17 14.44
CA ARG A 47 11.92 -8.09 13.71
C ARG A 47 12.89 -8.64 12.67
N SER A 48 13.68 -9.65 13.02
CA SER A 48 14.60 -10.32 12.09
C SER A 48 13.86 -10.94 10.92
N ILE A 49 12.76 -11.68 11.15
CA ILE A 49 11.95 -12.23 10.06
C ILE A 49 11.42 -11.10 9.17
N LYS A 50 10.90 -10.02 9.75
CA LYS A 50 10.38 -8.87 9.00
C LYS A 50 11.46 -8.24 8.13
N LEU A 51 12.66 -8.02 8.68
CA LEU A 51 13.80 -7.45 7.95
C LEU A 51 14.30 -8.38 6.86
N ILE A 52 14.48 -9.68 7.13
CA ILE A 52 14.94 -10.66 6.14
C ILE A 52 13.92 -10.79 5.02
N THR A 53 12.63 -10.86 5.34
CA THR A 53 11.55 -10.88 4.34
C THR A 53 11.60 -9.61 3.49
N ALA A 54 11.70 -8.44 4.11
CA ALA A 54 11.78 -7.19 3.36
C ALA A 54 13.02 -7.15 2.44
N LEU A 55 14.18 -7.58 2.95
CA LEU A 55 15.41 -7.63 2.17
C LEU A 55 15.24 -8.57 0.97
N VAL A 56 14.90 -9.83 1.20
CA VAL A 56 14.76 -10.85 0.16
C VAL A 56 13.74 -10.44 -0.90
N PHE A 57 12.56 -9.97 -0.49
CA PHE A 57 11.47 -9.70 -1.43
C PHE A 57 11.55 -8.32 -2.08
N PHE A 58 12.20 -7.32 -1.49
CA PHE A 58 12.26 -5.96 -2.07
C PHE A 58 13.60 -5.63 -2.73
N THR A 59 14.71 -6.28 -2.37
CA THR A 59 16.02 -5.94 -2.96
C THR A 59 16.47 -6.87 -4.08
N GLN A 60 15.79 -8.00 -4.29
CA GLN A 60 16.13 -8.90 -5.39
C GLN A 60 15.69 -8.30 -6.73
N VAL A 61 16.63 -8.18 -7.66
CA VAL A 61 16.41 -7.73 -9.04
C VAL A 61 16.96 -8.77 -10.01
N ASP A 62 16.27 -8.96 -11.13
CA ASP A 62 16.73 -9.78 -12.24
C ASP A 62 17.76 -9.03 -13.11
N GLU A 63 18.26 -9.69 -14.15
CA GLU A 63 19.21 -9.09 -15.12
C GLU A 63 18.64 -7.86 -15.84
N LYS A 64 17.30 -7.71 -15.86
CA LYS A 64 16.59 -6.58 -16.46
C LYS A 64 16.28 -5.49 -15.44
N GLY A 65 16.80 -5.59 -14.22
CA GLY A 65 16.56 -4.64 -13.13
C GLY A 65 15.15 -4.70 -12.54
N LYS A 66 14.37 -5.75 -12.83
CA LYS A 66 12.99 -5.94 -12.35
C LYS A 66 12.97 -6.91 -11.18
N ASN A 67 12.14 -6.62 -10.19
CA ASN A 67 11.95 -7.52 -9.07
C ASN A 67 10.86 -8.55 -9.38
N VAL A 68 11.22 -9.84 -9.39
CA VAL A 68 10.32 -10.96 -9.72
C VAL A 68 9.21 -11.14 -8.69
N ALA A 69 9.48 -10.83 -7.42
CA ALA A 69 8.51 -10.97 -6.35
C ALA A 69 7.32 -10.02 -6.48
N TRP A 70 7.52 -8.85 -7.09
CA TRP A 70 6.46 -7.85 -7.26
C TRP A 70 5.29 -8.39 -8.05
N LYS A 71 5.54 -9.12 -9.15
CA LYS A 71 4.50 -9.78 -9.92
C LYS A 71 3.75 -10.84 -9.10
N ALA A 72 4.47 -11.58 -8.25
CA ALA A 72 3.88 -12.62 -7.40
C ALA A 72 2.96 -12.06 -6.30
N ILE A 73 3.23 -10.85 -5.81
CA ILE A 73 2.37 -10.14 -4.85
C ILE A 73 1.29 -9.28 -5.55
N GLY A 74 1.15 -9.39 -6.87
CA GLY A 74 0.17 -8.63 -7.65
C GLY A 74 0.51 -7.14 -7.82
N TYR A 75 1.75 -6.74 -7.57
CA TYR A 75 2.22 -5.38 -7.80
C TYR A 75 2.76 -5.25 -9.22
N ASN A 76 2.08 -4.44 -10.05
CA ASN A 76 2.55 -4.13 -11.40
C ASN A 76 3.40 -2.85 -11.36
N VAL A 77 4.63 -2.93 -11.87
CA VAL A 77 5.50 -1.75 -11.95
C VAL A 77 4.98 -0.85 -13.06
N PRO A 78 4.67 0.42 -12.78
CA PRO A 78 4.38 1.38 -13.83
C PRO A 78 5.64 1.49 -14.71
N SER A 79 5.55 1.05 -15.97
CA SER A 79 6.65 1.19 -16.92
C SER A 79 6.98 2.66 -17.09
N SER A 80 8.23 3.05 -16.81
CA SER A 80 8.75 4.40 -17.07
C SER A 80 8.90 4.70 -18.57
N ASP A 81 8.74 3.68 -19.41
CA ASP A 81 8.70 3.85 -20.85
C ASP A 81 7.37 4.49 -21.22
N HIS A 82 7.44 5.59 -21.96
CA HIS A 82 6.31 6.27 -22.62
C HIS A 82 5.51 5.38 -23.60
N SER A 83 5.70 4.05 -23.57
CA SER A 83 4.96 3.02 -24.31
C SER A 83 3.82 2.38 -23.51
N ALA A 84 3.46 2.92 -22.34
CA ALA A 84 2.18 2.57 -21.68
C ALA A 84 0.96 2.81 -22.61
N HIS A 85 1.13 3.56 -23.70
CA HIS A 85 0.09 3.82 -24.69
C HIS A 85 -0.32 2.60 -25.56
N GLU A 86 0.48 1.53 -25.63
CA GLU A 86 0.12 0.37 -26.47
C GLU A 86 -0.71 -0.70 -25.75
N GLU A 87 -0.59 -0.85 -24.44
CA GLU A 87 -1.52 -1.67 -23.64
C GLU A 87 -2.72 -0.87 -23.11
N GLU A 88 -2.60 0.46 -22.94
CA GLU A 88 -3.72 1.35 -22.58
C GLU A 88 -4.86 1.36 -23.61
N LEU A 89 -4.59 1.05 -24.88
CA LEU A 89 -5.63 1.14 -25.90
C LEU A 89 -6.73 0.07 -25.73
N ASN A 90 -6.41 -1.06 -25.10
CA ASN A 90 -7.39 -2.11 -24.77
C ASN A 90 -7.98 -1.97 -23.35
N GLU A 91 -7.35 -1.23 -22.44
CA GLU A 91 -7.83 -1.03 -21.06
C GLU A 91 -8.76 0.17 -20.86
N LYS A 92 -8.97 1.04 -21.86
CA LYS A 92 -9.90 2.19 -21.82
C LYS A 92 -11.37 1.87 -21.49
N LYS A 93 -11.75 0.60 -21.29
CA LYS A 93 -13.08 0.20 -20.82
C LYS A 93 -13.21 0.03 -19.30
N LYS A 94 -12.11 -0.01 -18.54
CA LYS A 94 -12.14 -0.17 -17.08
C LYS A 94 -11.98 1.18 -16.39
N LYS A 95 -12.75 1.40 -15.31
CA LYS A 95 -12.62 2.63 -14.51
C LYS A 95 -11.22 2.66 -13.87
N PRO A 96 -10.57 3.84 -13.77
CA PRO A 96 -9.24 3.96 -13.15
C PRO A 96 -9.15 3.37 -11.73
N GLU A 97 -10.27 3.36 -11.00
CA GLU A 97 -10.40 2.77 -9.67
C GLU A 97 -10.12 1.27 -9.63
N GLU A 98 -10.42 0.53 -10.72
CA GLU A 98 -10.17 -0.91 -10.84
C GLU A 98 -8.69 -1.22 -11.10
N ILE A 99 -7.96 -0.29 -11.70
CA ILE A 99 -6.56 -0.48 -12.13
C ILE A 99 -5.60 -0.11 -11.00
N PHE A 100 -5.88 1.00 -10.30
CA PHE A 100 -4.97 1.56 -9.29
C PHE A 100 -5.43 1.33 -7.84
N GLY A 101 -6.61 0.73 -7.63
CA GLY A 101 -7.13 0.37 -6.32
C GLY A 101 -7.61 1.57 -5.48
N PRO A 102 -7.99 1.35 -4.21
CA PRO A 102 -8.65 2.36 -3.37
C PRO A 102 -7.76 3.57 -3.06
N LEU A 103 -6.43 3.44 -3.17
CA LEU A 103 -5.50 4.54 -2.94
C LEU A 103 -5.58 5.60 -4.05
N TYR A 104 -5.92 5.21 -5.28
CA TYR A 104 -6.08 6.14 -6.40
C TYR A 104 -7.15 7.20 -6.13
N ASN A 105 -8.21 6.82 -5.41
CA ASN A 105 -9.29 7.72 -5.03
C ASN A 105 -8.79 8.85 -4.11
N GLY A 106 -7.68 8.64 -3.40
CA GLY A 106 -7.03 9.64 -2.56
C GLY A 106 -6.12 10.62 -3.31
N ILE A 107 -5.85 10.41 -4.61
CA ILE A 107 -5.00 11.30 -5.40
C ILE A 107 -5.80 12.53 -5.83
N ILE A 108 -5.28 13.71 -5.52
CA ILE A 108 -5.90 15.00 -5.86
C ILE A 108 -4.91 15.79 -6.70
N ASP A 109 -5.30 16.07 -7.95
CA ASP A 109 -4.49 16.88 -8.85
C ASP A 109 -4.70 18.37 -8.53
N LEU A 110 -3.65 19.02 -8.04
CA LEU A 110 -3.63 20.43 -7.68
C LEU A 110 -3.53 21.37 -8.89
N ARG A 111 -3.35 20.83 -10.12
CA ARG A 111 -3.43 21.60 -11.36
C ARG A 111 -4.86 21.99 -11.70
N ASN A 112 -5.85 21.33 -11.09
CA ASN A 112 -7.25 21.70 -11.23
C ASN A 112 -7.55 23.02 -10.52
N PRO A 113 -8.62 23.73 -10.93
CA PRO A 113 -9.06 24.94 -10.25
C PRO A 113 -9.24 24.71 -8.74
N THR A 114 -8.84 25.69 -7.93
CA THR A 114 -8.89 25.61 -6.46
C THR A 114 -10.28 25.20 -5.93
N GLU A 115 -11.35 25.61 -6.63
CA GLU A 115 -12.73 25.23 -6.30
C GLU A 115 -12.99 23.73 -6.49
N ALA A 116 -12.48 23.13 -7.57
CA ALA A 116 -12.62 21.71 -7.85
C ALA A 116 -11.83 20.87 -6.84
N VAL A 117 -10.63 21.32 -6.47
CA VAL A 117 -9.80 20.70 -5.43
C VAL A 117 -10.48 20.78 -4.07
N ALA A 118 -10.98 21.95 -3.70
CA ALA A 118 -11.69 22.17 -2.43
C ALA A 118 -12.93 21.27 -2.32
N LYS A 119 -13.74 21.18 -3.39
CA LYS A 119 -14.92 20.31 -3.42
C LYS A 119 -14.55 18.83 -3.25
N LYS A 120 -13.47 18.38 -3.88
CA LYS A 120 -12.99 16.99 -3.77
C LYS A 120 -12.50 16.66 -2.35
N LEU A 121 -11.76 17.58 -1.73
CA LEU A 121 -11.31 17.48 -0.33
C LEU A 121 -12.48 17.47 0.65
N THR A 122 -13.46 18.36 0.50
CA THR A 122 -14.66 18.37 1.34
C THR A 122 -15.48 17.09 1.20
N GLY A 123 -15.61 16.56 -0.03
CA GLY A 123 -16.25 15.27 -0.28
C GLY A 123 -15.55 14.06 0.39
N GLN A 124 -14.26 14.20 0.74
CA GLN A 124 -13.48 13.21 1.47
C GLN A 124 -13.47 13.46 2.99
N GLY A 125 -14.21 14.45 3.48
CA GLY A 125 -14.34 14.75 4.92
C GLY A 125 -13.29 15.72 5.48
N PHE A 126 -12.50 16.38 4.62
CA PHE A 126 -11.55 17.40 5.06
C PHE A 126 -12.22 18.77 5.22
N THR A 127 -11.91 19.46 6.32
CA THR A 127 -12.28 20.87 6.51
C THR A 127 -11.37 21.74 5.63
N VAL A 128 -11.95 22.46 4.66
CA VAL A 128 -11.20 23.29 3.70
C VAL A 128 -11.50 24.77 3.94
N SER A 129 -10.45 25.60 3.96
CA SER A 129 -10.55 27.06 3.94
C SER A 129 -10.02 27.58 2.60
N THR A 130 -10.84 28.34 1.88
CA THR A 130 -10.43 28.98 0.62
C THR A 130 -10.28 30.49 0.83
N GLN A 131 -9.10 31.04 0.58
CA GLN A 131 -8.93 32.50 0.48
C GLN A 131 -9.59 32.98 -0.82
N LYS A 132 -10.73 33.67 -0.71
CA LYS A 132 -11.25 34.47 -1.82
C LYS A 132 -10.23 35.59 -2.10
N ARG A 133 -9.55 35.51 -3.25
CA ARG A 133 -8.77 36.64 -3.76
C ARG A 133 -9.79 37.73 -4.13
N ASN A 134 -9.92 38.76 -3.31
CA ASN A 134 -10.70 39.93 -3.67
C ASN A 134 -10.05 40.57 -4.91
N LYS A 135 -10.79 40.57 -6.02
CA LYS A 135 -10.44 41.29 -7.23
C LYS A 135 -10.71 42.77 -6.95
N ASN A 136 -9.79 43.44 -6.25
CA ASN A 136 -9.86 44.89 -6.12
C ASN A 136 -9.53 45.49 -7.48
N GLU A 137 -10.53 46.17 -8.01
CA GLU A 137 -10.54 47.01 -9.21
C GLU A 137 -9.33 47.96 -9.19
N SER A 138 -8.38 47.75 -10.09
CA SER A 138 -7.42 48.79 -10.46
C SER A 138 -8.03 49.65 -11.56
N SER A 139 -9.08 50.42 -11.21
CA SER A 139 -9.54 51.54 -12.02
C SER A 139 -8.71 52.77 -11.64
N ILE A 140 -7.45 52.82 -12.09
CA ILE A 140 -6.71 54.07 -12.11
C ILE A 140 -7.11 54.79 -13.41
N SER A 141 -8.23 55.52 -13.35
CA SER A 141 -8.45 56.66 -14.23
C SER A 141 -7.53 57.78 -13.74
N ASN A 142 -6.72 58.34 -14.62
CA ASN A 142 -6.02 59.60 -14.38
C ASN A 142 -6.02 60.44 -15.67
N PRO A 143 -5.92 61.78 -15.51
CA PRO A 143 -6.58 62.80 -16.33
C PRO A 143 -5.97 63.09 -17.69
#